data_AF-A0A8T9T0R5-F1
#
_entry.id   AF-A0A8T9T0R5-F1
#
_cell.length_a   1.000
_cell.length_b   1.000
_cell.length_c   1.000
_cell.angle_alpha   90.00
_cell.angle_beta   90.00
_cell.angle_gamma   90.00
#
_symmetry.space_group_name_H-M   'P 1'
#
loop_
_entity.id
_entity.type
_entity.pdbx_description
1 polymer ?
#
loop_
_entity_poly.entity_id
_entity_poly.type
_entity_poly.pdbx_seq_one_letter_code
_entity_poly.pdbx_strand_id
1 'polypeptide(L)' 'MRTKGLFDFGPVFGYFFRKNDPNRKTNFNLRTMHFINKVSMAMFLVGLIVLIYRWFIR' A
#
# COMPACT_ATOMS: atom_id res chain seq x y z
N MET A 1 35.80 -7.92 -4.92
CA MET A 1 34.58 -7.17 -5.35
C MET A 1 33.72 -6.93 -4.13
N ARG A 2 33.44 -5.66 -3.78
CA ARG A 2 32.90 -5.24 -2.46
C ARG A 2 31.37 -5.14 -2.56
N THR A 3 30.67 -6.17 -2.07
CA THR A 3 29.20 -6.32 -2.08
C THR A 3 28.51 -5.47 -1.02
N LYS A 4 28.86 -4.17 -0.89
CA LYS A 4 28.28 -3.27 0.11
C LYS A 4 27.45 -2.20 -0.62
N GLY A 5 26.16 -2.46 -0.86
CA GLY A 5 25.25 -1.47 -1.44
C GLY A 5 23.99 -1.99 -2.13
N LEU A 6 23.90 -3.28 -2.48
CA LEU A 6 22.74 -3.81 -3.24
C LEU A 6 21.48 -4.02 -2.38
N PHE A 7 21.65 -4.12 -1.06
CA PHE A 7 20.57 -4.26 -0.08
C PHE A 7 20.57 -3.10 0.93
N ASP A 8 21.06 -1.92 0.52
CA ASP A 8 20.94 -0.72 1.34
C ASP A 8 19.50 -0.22 1.31
N PHE A 9 18.66 -0.87 2.11
CA PHE A 9 17.27 -0.47 2.31
C PHE A 9 17.12 0.71 3.28
N GLY A 10 18.21 1.14 3.95
CA GLY A 10 18.24 2.30 4.83
C GLY A 10 17.60 3.57 4.25
N PRO A 11 17.95 4.00 3.02
CA PRO A 11 17.31 5.17 2.39
C PRO A 11 15.84 4.95 2.02
N VAL A 12 15.42 3.72 1.67
CA VAL A 12 14.01 3.45 1.35
C VAL A 12 13.15 3.48 2.60
N PHE A 13 13.61 2.91 3.72
CA PHE A 13 12.89 3.04 5.00
C PHE A 13 12.72 4.52 5.39
N GLY A 14 13.77 5.34 5.27
CA GLY A 14 13.67 6.79 5.53
C GLY A 14 12.68 7.53 4.63
N TYR A 15 12.48 7.07 3.38
CA TYR A 15 11.51 7.65 2.45
C TYR A 15 10.06 7.29 2.81
N PHE A 16 9.82 6.05 3.26
CA PHE A 16 8.49 5.61 3.73
C PHE A 16 8.05 6.30 5.03
N PHE A 17 9.00 6.70 5.90
CA PHE A 17 8.71 7.43 7.14
C PHE A 17 8.80 8.96 7.00
N ARG A 18 8.98 9.49 5.78
CA ARG A 18 8.98 10.94 5.54
C ARG A 18 7.64 11.53 5.97
N LYS A 19 7.66 12.40 6.99
CA LYS A 19 6.48 13.11 7.53
C LYS A 19 5.68 13.76 6.40
N ASN A 20 4.35 13.58 6.44
CA ASN A 20 3.44 14.25 5.51
C ASN A 20 3.58 15.76 5.65
N ASP A 21 3.81 16.42 4.51
CA ASP A 21 3.99 17.86 4.41
C ASP A 21 2.70 18.59 4.86
N PRO A 22 2.75 19.43 5.91
CA PRO A 22 1.57 20.06 6.50
C PRO A 22 0.91 21.11 5.60
N ASN A 23 1.56 21.54 4.51
CA ASN A 23 1.02 22.53 3.58
C ASN A 23 0.17 21.91 2.44
N ARG A 24 -0.11 20.61 2.50
CA ARG A 24 -0.96 19.92 1.51
C ARG A 24 -2.42 20.36 1.71
N LYS A 25 -2.99 21.09 0.75
CA LYS A 25 -4.44 21.38 0.71
C LYS A 25 -5.21 20.07 0.84
N THR A 26 -6.01 19.95 1.90
CA THR A 26 -6.87 18.79 2.14
C THR A 26 -8.07 18.86 1.20
N ASN A 27 -7.89 18.47 -0.06
CA ASN A 27 -9.00 18.40 -1.00
C ASN A 27 -9.84 17.17 -0.65
N PHE A 28 -11.04 17.39 -0.11
CA PHE A 28 -11.99 16.32 0.22
C PHE A 28 -12.20 15.35 -0.96
N ASN A 29 -12.21 15.86 -2.21
CA ASN A 29 -12.29 15.05 -3.42
C ASN A 29 -11.16 14.00 -3.55
N LEU A 30 -9.90 14.36 -3.24
CA LEU A 30 -8.78 13.42 -3.29
C LEU A 30 -8.87 12.36 -2.18
N ARG A 31 -9.35 12.76 -1.00
CA ARG A 31 -9.57 11.83 0.12
C ARG A 31 -10.67 10.82 -0.22
N THR A 32 -11.76 11.28 -0.83
CA THR A 32 -12.87 10.43 -1.26
C THR A 32 -12.44 9.50 -2.40
N MET A 33 -11.69 9.99 -3.39
CA MET A 33 -11.16 9.17 -4.48
C MET A 33 -10.25 8.04 -3.94
N HIS A 34 -9.37 8.35 -2.99
CA HIS A 34 -8.51 7.34 -2.37
C HIS A 34 -9.28 6.38 -1.46
N PHE A 35 -10.33 6.87 -0.77
CA PHE A 35 -11.20 6.05 0.05
C PHE A 35 -11.97 5.02 -0.80
N ILE A 36 -12.58 5.47 -1.90
CA ILE A 36 -13.29 4.58 -2.85
C ILE A 36 -12.33 3.53 -3.40
N ASN A 37 -11.12 3.92 -3.80
CA ASN A 37 -10.12 2.99 -4.32
C ASN A 37 -9.71 1.95 -3.25
N LYS A 38 -9.51 2.38 -2.00
CA LYS A 38 -9.16 1.48 -0.89
C LYS A 38 -10.29 0.50 -0.57
N VAL A 39 -11.55 0.96 -0.60
CA VAL A 39 -12.73 0.11 -0.38
C VAL A 39 -12.88 -0.93 -1.49
N SER A 40 -12.71 -0.53 -2.76
CA SER A 40 -12.75 -1.45 -3.90
C SER A 40 -11.72 -2.57 -3.77
N MET A 41 -10.47 -2.23 -3.43
CA MET A 41 -9.43 -3.23 -3.25
C MET A 41 -9.70 -4.15 -2.05
N ALA A 42 -10.30 -3.65 -0.97
CA ALA A 42 -10.70 -4.47 0.17
C ALA A 42 -11.78 -5.50 -0.20
N MET A 43 -12.83 -5.09 -0.91
CA MET A 43 -13.87 -6.03 -1.37
C MET A 43 -13.31 -7.08 -2.34
N PHE A 44 -12.41 -6.68 -3.23
CA PHE A 44 -11.70 -7.60 -4.12
C PHE A 44 -10.86 -8.62 -3.34
N LEU A 45 -10.09 -8.18 -2.33
CA LEU A 45 -9.27 -9.05 -1.52
C LEU A 45 -10.10 -10.09 -0.77
N VAL A 46 -11.25 -9.70 -0.23
CA VAL A 46 -12.17 -10.63 0.44
C VAL A 46 -12.68 -11.69 -0.54
N GLY A 47 -13.11 -11.29 -1.73
CA GLY A 47 -13.54 -12.22 -2.78
C GLY A 47 -12.41 -13.16 -3.21
N LEU A 48 -11.18 -12.64 -3.36
CA LEU A 48 -9.98 -13.42 -3.69
C LEU A 48 -9.67 -14.45 -2.60
N ILE A 49 -9.72 -14.06 -1.33
CA ILE A 49 -9.50 -14.96 -0.19
C ILE A 49 -10.53 -16.07 -0.18
N VAL A 50 -11.81 -15.75 -0.39
CA VAL A 50 -12.89 -16.75 -0.46
C VAL A 50 -12.67 -17.72 -1.63
N LEU A 51 -12.23 -17.22 -2.78
CA LEU A 51 -11.93 -18.05 -3.95
C LEU A 51 -10.75 -18.99 -3.69
N ILE A 52 -9.65 -18.47 -3.13
CA ILE A 52 -8.47 -19.28 -2.76
C ILE A 52 -8.84 -20.31 -1.69
N TYR A 53 -9.58 -19.91 -0.66
CA TYR A 53 -10.05 -20.81 0.39
C TYR A 53 -10.90 -21.94 -0.20
N ARG A 54 -11.84 -21.60 -1.09
CA ARG A 54 -12.65 -22.60 -1.77
C ARG A 54 -11.83 -23.54 -2.67
N TRP A 55 -10.73 -23.06 -3.25
CA TRP A 55 -9.88 -23.85 -4.13
C TRP A 55 -8.89 -24.77 -3.40
N PHE A 56 -8.50 -24.42 -2.17
CA PHE A 56 -7.58 -25.22 -1.35
C PHE A 56 -8.29 -26.23 -0.43
N ILE A 57 -9.52 -25.91 0.02
CA ILE A 57 -10.28 -26.77 0.95
C ILE A 57 -11.26 -27.72 0.28
N ARG A 58 -11.65 -27.44 -0.97
CA ARG A 58 -12.47 -28.33 -1.81
C ARG A 58 -11.68 -28.73 -3.04
#